data_AF-A0A1U9VDU5-F1
#
_entry.id   AF-A0A1U9VDU5-F1
#
_cell.length_a   1.000
_cell.length_b   1.000
_cell.length_c   1.000
_cell.angle_alpha   90.00
_cell.angle_beta   90.00
_cell.angle_gamma   90.00
#
_symmetry.space_group_name_H-M   'P 1'
#
loop_
_entity.id
_entity.type
_entity.pdbx_description
1 polymer ?
#
loop_
_entity_poly.entity_id
_entity_poly.type
_entity_poly.pdbx_seq_one_letter_code
_entity_poly.pdbx_strand_id
1 'polypeptide(L)'
;MRKTTVAAFALALVALGGCDNKDSTGGAGSTKALPFSIESVMLSDMFKDNLKVARVNVGVTGGTPSEWAATSAAIAEKTATFGADSIEVTVRRNEITQAHGVMFREVVHAYYSPNPSHTVWDGGKVWEMYVANPNHLATQQDVAIFEEFQALNEKLIEKGVDGEAADKKAGAVIAKKYNLPKDWRLPNGNIDTNVDGFDRKSLAIDTAPAQGSLDTLTRCMDGKIIRMLTTCGS
;
A
#
# COMPACT_ATOMS: atom_id res chain seq x y z
N MET A 1 -30.39 -88.75 22.42
CA MET A 1 -29.62 -88.64 21.16
C MET A 1 -28.77 -87.38 21.21
N ARG A 2 -27.46 -87.50 20.89
CA ARG A 2 -26.45 -86.50 20.45
C ARG A 2 -26.48 -85.09 21.08
N LYS A 3 -25.47 -84.71 21.89
CA LYS A 3 -24.21 -84.01 21.52
C LYS A 3 -24.43 -82.84 20.53
N THR A 4 -24.02 -81.61 20.86
CA THR A 4 -22.70 -81.00 20.52
C THR A 4 -22.75 -79.47 20.66
N THR A 5 -21.63 -78.93 21.14
CA THR A 5 -21.16 -77.55 21.29
C THR A 5 -21.08 -76.74 19.97
N VAL A 6 -20.99 -75.40 20.05
CA VAL A 6 -19.95 -74.50 19.46
C VAL A 6 -20.47 -73.16 18.89
N ALA A 7 -19.80 -72.10 19.38
CA ALA A 7 -19.38 -70.81 18.82
C ALA A 7 -20.34 -69.63 18.55
N ALA A 8 -19.86 -68.51 19.10
CA ALA A 8 -20.14 -67.11 18.84
C ALA A 8 -19.95 -66.68 17.38
N PHE A 9 -20.69 -65.64 16.99
CA PHE A 9 -20.16 -64.57 16.15
C PHE A 9 -20.77 -63.23 16.58
N ALA A 10 -19.90 -62.29 16.92
CA ALA A 10 -20.25 -60.90 17.16
C ALA A 10 -20.58 -60.22 15.83
N LEU A 11 -21.63 -59.40 15.82
CA LEU A 11 -21.82 -58.34 14.83
C LEU A 11 -22.16 -57.04 15.56
N ALA A 12 -21.28 -56.07 15.40
CA ALA A 12 -21.47 -54.69 15.82
C ALA A 12 -22.49 -53.99 14.91
N LEU A 13 -23.38 -53.19 15.49
CA LEU A 13 -24.11 -52.15 14.77
C LEU A 13 -24.04 -50.83 15.56
N VAL A 14 -23.16 -49.96 15.06
CA VAL A 14 -23.19 -48.49 15.00
C VAL A 14 -24.10 -47.77 16.01
N ALA A 15 -23.47 -47.16 17.03
CA ALA A 15 -24.04 -46.04 17.75
C ALA A 15 -23.90 -44.77 16.91
N LEU A 16 -25.03 -44.12 16.63
CA LEU A 16 -25.12 -42.75 16.13
C LEU A 16 -24.62 -41.79 17.21
N GLY A 17 -23.32 -41.50 17.21
CA GLY A 17 -22.75 -40.37 17.94
C GLY A 17 -22.83 -39.13 17.06
N GLY A 18 -23.70 -38.20 17.43
CA GLY A 18 -23.77 -36.87 16.81
C GLY A 18 -22.39 -36.20 16.87
N CYS A 19 -21.88 -35.84 15.71
CA CYS A 19 -20.76 -34.91 15.63
C CYS A 19 -21.34 -33.51 15.79
N ASP A 20 -20.96 -32.88 16.89
CA ASP A 20 -21.02 -31.44 17.07
C ASP A 20 -20.50 -30.74 15.81
N ASN A 21 -21.39 -30.02 15.14
CA ASN A 21 -20.99 -29.00 14.18
C ASN A 21 -20.24 -27.93 14.97
N LYS A 22 -18.91 -28.09 15.06
CA LYS A 22 -18.03 -26.94 15.22
C LYS A 22 -18.25 -26.09 13.98
N ASP A 23 -19.07 -25.06 14.14
CA ASP A 23 -18.97 -23.85 13.35
C ASP A 23 -17.50 -23.42 13.40
N SER A 24 -16.80 -23.75 12.32
CA SER A 24 -15.53 -23.13 12.00
C SER A 24 -15.88 -21.70 11.61
N THR A 25 -15.92 -20.83 12.63
CA THR A 25 -15.58 -19.43 12.41
C THR A 25 -14.20 -19.45 11.78
N GLY A 26 -14.16 -19.30 10.46
CA GLY A 26 -12.92 -19.16 9.72
C GLY A 26 -12.17 -18.00 10.34
N GLY A 27 -11.11 -18.31 11.09
CA GLY A 27 -10.18 -17.30 11.55
C GLY A 27 -9.64 -16.64 10.29
N ALA A 28 -10.08 -15.41 10.02
CA ALA A 28 -9.51 -14.61 8.95
C ALA A 28 -8.00 -14.56 9.22
N GLY A 29 -7.22 -15.17 8.33
CA GLY A 29 -5.76 -15.18 8.47
C GLY A 29 -5.27 -13.73 8.58
N SER A 30 -4.33 -13.48 9.49
CA SER A 30 -3.70 -12.18 9.60
C SER A 30 -2.97 -11.84 8.29
N THR A 31 -3.16 -10.62 7.81
CA THR A 31 -2.48 -10.10 6.62
C THR A 31 -1.09 -9.61 7.02
N LYS A 32 -0.05 -10.13 6.36
CA LYS A 32 1.33 -9.73 6.65
C LYS A 32 1.60 -8.29 6.20
N ALA A 33 2.25 -7.53 7.07
CA ALA A 33 3.01 -6.35 6.65
C ALA A 33 4.29 -6.81 5.95
N LEU A 34 4.66 -6.16 4.86
CA LEU A 34 5.83 -6.49 4.06
C LEU A 34 7.09 -5.89 4.69
N PRO A 35 8.26 -6.55 4.56
CA PRO A 35 9.54 -5.86 4.69
C PRO A 35 9.61 -4.66 3.74
N PHE A 36 10.17 -3.55 4.21
CA PHE A 36 10.27 -2.31 3.46
C PHE A 36 11.60 -1.58 3.65
N SER A 37 11.95 -0.72 2.70
CA SER A 37 13.05 0.24 2.77
C SER A 37 12.50 1.65 3.01
N ILE A 38 13.09 2.40 3.93
CA ILE A 38 12.67 3.79 4.18
C ILE A 38 13.26 4.68 3.08
N GLU A 39 12.41 5.34 2.30
CA GLU A 39 12.85 6.33 1.31
C GLU A 39 13.01 7.71 1.97
N SER A 40 12.06 8.08 2.82
CA SER A 40 12.15 9.31 3.62
C SER A 40 11.26 9.22 4.85
N VAL A 41 11.70 9.83 5.95
CA VAL A 41 10.89 10.04 7.15
C VAL A 41 11.03 11.48 7.62
N MET A 42 9.92 12.04 8.09
CA MET A 42 9.84 13.36 8.70
C MET A 42 8.94 13.28 9.92
N LEU A 43 9.36 13.93 11.00
CA LEU A 43 8.52 14.24 12.15
C LEU A 43 8.71 15.73 12.47
N SER A 44 7.64 16.50 12.42
CA SER A 44 7.68 17.95 12.60
C SER A 44 6.67 18.39 13.64
N ASP A 45 7.16 19.17 14.58
CA ASP A 45 6.48 19.86 15.67
C ASP A 45 6.13 21.33 15.32
N MET A 46 6.45 21.77 14.10
CA MET A 46 6.27 23.16 13.66
C MET A 46 4.94 23.46 12.95
N PHE A 47 3.97 22.55 12.99
CA PHE A 47 2.70 22.80 12.31
C PHE A 47 1.80 23.76 13.11
N LYS A 48 0.86 24.39 12.40
CA LYS A 48 -0.10 25.34 13.00
C LYS A 48 -0.79 24.70 14.20
N ASP A 49 -0.98 25.46 15.28
CA ASP A 49 -1.68 25.04 16.50
C ASP A 49 -0.98 23.95 17.33
N ASN A 50 0.36 23.82 17.23
CA ASN A 50 1.19 22.82 17.92
C ASN A 50 0.94 21.36 17.48
N LEU A 51 0.36 21.17 16.29
CA LEU A 51 0.15 19.84 15.73
C LEU A 51 1.47 19.21 15.28
N LYS A 52 1.69 17.95 15.68
CA LYS A 52 2.86 17.19 15.27
C LYS A 52 2.53 16.32 14.06
N VAL A 53 3.16 16.62 12.92
CA VAL A 53 2.93 15.91 11.66
C VAL A 53 4.08 14.97 11.36
N ALA A 54 3.78 13.74 11.00
CA ALA A 54 4.72 12.78 10.47
C ALA A 54 4.41 12.42 9.02
N ARG A 55 5.45 12.30 8.21
CA ARG A 55 5.37 11.78 6.84
C ARG A 55 6.38 10.67 6.65
N VAL A 56 5.93 9.51 6.21
CA VAL A 56 6.78 8.33 6.00
C VAL A 56 6.57 7.78 4.60
N ASN A 57 7.62 7.82 3.79
CA ASN A 57 7.64 7.20 2.46
C ASN A 57 8.52 5.95 2.51
N VAL A 58 7.97 4.83 2.06
CA VAL A 58 8.68 3.56 2.02
C VAL A 58 8.56 2.88 0.67
N GLY A 59 9.55 2.05 0.40
CA GLY A 59 9.62 1.16 -0.75
C GLY A 59 9.38 -0.30 -0.35
N VAL A 60 8.57 -1.03 -1.11
CA VAL A 60 8.33 -2.48 -0.96
C VAL A 60 8.60 -3.18 -2.30
N THR A 61 8.85 -4.49 -2.24
CA THR A 61 8.98 -5.33 -3.43
C THR A 61 7.83 -6.32 -3.47
N GLY A 62 7.03 -6.29 -4.54
CA GLY A 62 5.88 -7.17 -4.72
C GLY A 62 4.78 -6.95 -3.67
N GLY A 63 3.99 -7.99 -3.42
CA GLY A 63 2.87 -7.98 -2.49
C GLY A 63 1.50 -7.78 -3.13
N THR A 64 0.46 -7.90 -2.32
CA THR A 64 -0.95 -7.73 -2.69
C THR A 64 -1.52 -6.43 -2.10
N PRO A 65 -2.68 -5.94 -2.59
CA PRO A 65 -3.34 -4.76 -2.02
C PRO A 65 -3.49 -4.79 -0.50
N SER A 66 -3.95 -5.91 0.05
CA SER A 66 -4.10 -6.07 1.50
C SER A 66 -2.76 -6.03 2.25
N GLU A 67 -1.70 -6.58 1.67
CA GLU A 67 -0.36 -6.56 2.27
C GLU A 67 0.26 -5.15 2.22
N TRP A 68 0.05 -4.39 1.15
CA TRP A 68 0.47 -2.99 1.11
C TRP A 68 -0.29 -2.15 2.13
N ALA A 69 -1.61 -2.36 2.24
CA ALA A 69 -2.46 -1.72 3.23
C ALA A 69 -1.99 -2.04 4.66
N ALA A 70 -1.76 -3.32 4.96
CA ALA A 70 -1.23 -3.78 6.24
C ALA A 70 0.15 -3.17 6.55
N THR A 71 1.01 -3.04 5.53
CA THR A 71 2.33 -2.39 5.66
C THR A 71 2.19 -0.91 6.04
N SER A 72 1.35 -0.16 5.31
CA SER A 72 1.11 1.27 5.61
C SER A 72 0.54 1.48 7.01
N ALA A 73 -0.37 0.59 7.45
CA ALA A 73 -0.98 0.66 8.75
C ALA A 73 0.00 0.37 9.88
N ALA A 74 0.82 -0.69 9.73
CA ALA A 74 1.88 -1.00 10.68
C ALA A 74 2.87 0.16 10.85
N ILE A 75 3.23 0.83 9.74
CA ILE A 75 4.09 2.01 9.76
C ILE A 75 3.42 3.17 10.48
N ALA A 76 2.16 3.49 10.16
CA ALA A 76 1.49 4.64 10.76
C ALA A 76 1.25 4.44 12.26
N GLU A 77 0.81 3.23 12.67
CA GLU A 77 0.62 2.88 14.08
C GLU A 77 1.94 2.92 14.85
N LYS A 78 3.05 2.47 14.25
CA LYS A 78 4.38 2.60 14.84
C LYS A 78 4.85 4.05 14.92
N THR A 79 4.55 4.85 13.91
CA THR A 79 4.89 6.29 13.86
C THR A 79 4.13 7.08 14.93
N ALA A 80 2.89 6.69 15.24
CA ALA A 80 2.08 7.32 16.28
C ALA A 80 2.69 7.22 17.67
N THR A 81 3.52 6.20 17.95
CA THR A 81 4.19 6.08 19.26
C THR A 81 5.18 7.21 19.54
N PHE A 82 5.53 8.02 18.54
CA PHE A 82 6.38 9.22 18.65
C PHE A 82 5.58 10.51 18.93
N GLY A 83 4.28 10.36 19.21
CA GLY A 83 3.36 11.46 19.54
C GLY A 83 2.99 12.33 18.34
N ALA A 84 2.99 11.78 17.13
CA ALA A 84 2.45 12.46 15.96
C ALA A 84 0.92 12.49 16.02
N ASP A 85 0.34 13.67 15.83
CA ASP A 85 -1.11 13.90 15.77
C ASP A 85 -1.69 13.56 14.39
N SER A 86 -0.86 13.73 13.36
CA SER A 86 -1.24 13.56 11.96
C SER A 86 -0.14 12.82 11.22
N ILE A 87 -0.46 11.65 10.69
CA ILE A 87 0.52 10.77 10.05
C ILE A 87 0.10 10.49 8.62
N GLU A 88 1.02 10.71 7.69
CA GLU A 88 0.89 10.37 6.27
C GLU A 88 1.89 9.26 5.96
N VAL A 89 1.42 8.17 5.35
CA VAL A 89 2.26 7.06 4.91
C VAL A 89 2.02 6.78 3.45
N THR A 90 3.10 6.76 2.67
CA THR A 90 3.08 6.37 1.27
C THR A 90 3.93 5.11 1.07
N VAL A 91 3.33 4.08 0.46
CA VAL A 91 4.03 2.84 0.09
C VAL A 91 4.22 2.82 -1.42
N ARG A 92 5.45 2.54 -1.86
CA ARG A 92 5.86 2.56 -3.27
C ARG A 92 6.52 1.24 -3.68
N ARG A 93 6.34 0.85 -4.93
CA ARG A 93 7.02 -0.30 -5.54
C ARG A 93 8.48 0.03 -5.86
N ASN A 94 9.40 -0.79 -5.39
CA ASN A 94 10.84 -0.65 -5.60
C ASN A 94 11.31 -1.21 -6.93
N GLU A 95 10.57 -2.16 -7.50
CA GLU A 95 10.88 -2.77 -8.79
C GLU A 95 10.60 -1.83 -9.98
N ILE A 96 9.87 -0.74 -9.76
CA ILE A 96 9.60 0.30 -10.77
C ILE A 96 10.56 1.46 -10.56
N THR A 97 11.29 1.79 -11.61
CA THR A 97 12.18 2.96 -11.68
C THR A 97 11.47 4.09 -12.42
N GLN A 98 11.60 5.31 -11.89
CA GLN A 98 10.98 6.51 -12.46
C GLN A 98 11.94 7.68 -12.21
N ALA A 99 12.24 8.44 -13.25
CA ALA A 99 13.17 9.58 -13.19
C ALA A 99 12.51 10.82 -12.54
N HIS A 100 11.20 10.99 -12.73
CA HIS A 100 10.47 12.17 -12.25
C HIS A 100 9.16 11.80 -11.56
N GLY A 101 9.00 12.23 -10.31
CA GLY A 101 7.81 11.94 -9.52
C GLY A 101 7.77 10.50 -8.99
N VAL A 102 6.61 10.08 -8.47
CA VAL A 102 6.44 8.76 -7.81
C VAL A 102 5.09 8.10 -8.07
N MET A 103 4.21 8.74 -8.85
CA MET A 103 2.80 8.34 -9.01
C MET A 103 2.60 6.93 -9.56
N PHE A 104 3.54 6.41 -10.35
CA PHE A 104 3.48 5.03 -10.90
C PHE A 104 4.07 3.99 -9.96
N ARG A 105 4.82 4.44 -8.96
CA ARG A 105 5.38 3.56 -7.94
C ARG A 105 4.43 3.43 -6.76
N GLU A 106 3.72 4.50 -6.43
CA GLU A 106 2.78 4.56 -5.32
C GLU A 106 1.67 3.51 -5.44
N VAL A 107 1.48 2.74 -4.38
CA VAL A 107 0.46 1.67 -4.29
C VAL A 107 -0.41 1.79 -3.06
N VAL A 108 0.03 2.54 -2.03
CA VAL A 108 -0.83 2.94 -0.93
C VAL A 108 -0.53 4.37 -0.52
N HIS A 109 -1.61 5.10 -0.23
CA HIS A 109 -1.58 6.39 0.44
C HIS A 109 -2.48 6.32 1.66
N ALA A 110 -1.95 6.57 2.85
CA ALA A 110 -2.71 6.50 4.09
C ALA A 110 -2.52 7.74 4.95
N TYR A 111 -3.63 8.30 5.42
CA TYR A 111 -3.71 9.31 6.45
C TYR A 111 -4.24 8.67 7.73
N TYR A 112 -3.48 8.83 8.82
CA TYR A 112 -3.84 8.35 10.15
C TYR A 112 -3.84 9.51 11.13
N SER A 113 -4.94 9.63 11.87
CA SER A 113 -5.12 10.58 12.96
C SER A 113 -5.40 9.79 14.25
N PRO A 114 -4.39 9.57 15.12
CA PRO A 114 -4.61 8.92 16.42
C PRO A 114 -5.69 9.63 17.25
N ASN A 115 -5.76 10.96 17.13
CA ASN A 115 -6.85 11.79 17.62
C ASN A 115 -7.53 12.55 16.46
N PRO A 116 -8.71 12.11 15.97
CA PRO A 116 -9.39 12.77 14.85
C PRO A 116 -9.87 14.20 15.13
N SER A 117 -9.92 14.61 16.41
CA SER A 117 -10.25 15.99 16.80
C SER A 117 -9.03 16.92 16.83
N HIS A 118 -7.83 16.36 16.69
CA HIS A 118 -6.56 17.08 16.74
C HIS A 118 -5.69 16.57 15.59
N THR A 119 -6.02 17.00 14.37
CA THR A 119 -5.32 16.59 13.16
C THR A 119 -5.35 17.70 12.12
N VAL A 120 -4.34 17.75 11.25
CA VAL A 120 -4.31 18.64 10.08
C VAL A 120 -5.06 18.05 8.88
N TRP A 121 -5.50 16.80 8.96
CA TRP A 121 -6.25 16.13 7.91
C TRP A 121 -7.72 16.54 7.93
N ASP A 122 -8.28 16.80 6.75
CA ASP A 122 -9.67 17.19 6.61
C ASP A 122 -10.63 16.05 6.99
N GLY A 123 -11.84 16.39 7.44
CA GLY A 123 -12.90 15.40 7.66
C GLY A 123 -12.87 14.64 8.99
N GLY A 124 -11.86 14.86 9.84
CA GLY A 124 -11.85 14.35 11.23
C GLY A 124 -12.00 12.82 11.32
N LYS A 125 -11.45 12.08 10.36
CA LYS A 125 -11.45 10.62 10.37
C LYS A 125 -10.18 10.10 11.05
N VAL A 126 -10.32 8.95 11.71
CA VAL A 126 -9.16 8.23 12.27
C VAL A 126 -8.28 7.70 11.15
N TRP A 127 -8.89 7.12 10.11
CA TRP A 127 -8.19 6.57 8.95
C TRP A 127 -8.83 7.05 7.66
N GLU A 128 -7.96 7.42 6.72
CA GLU A 128 -8.25 7.43 5.29
C GLU A 128 -7.13 6.67 4.61
N MET A 129 -7.47 5.67 3.81
CA MET A 129 -6.50 4.82 3.15
C MET A 129 -6.97 4.57 1.72
N TYR A 130 -6.04 4.69 0.80
CA TYR A 130 -6.25 4.45 -0.62
C TYR A 130 -5.24 3.41 -1.08
N VAL A 131 -5.72 2.37 -1.75
CA VAL A 131 -4.89 1.23 -2.15
C VAL A 131 -5.08 0.98 -3.63
N ALA A 132 -3.99 0.98 -4.38
CA ALA A 132 -4.02 0.80 -5.82
C ALA A 132 -4.71 -0.51 -6.24
N ASN A 133 -5.54 -0.41 -7.28
CA ASN A 133 -6.16 -1.58 -7.89
C ASN A 133 -5.09 -2.45 -8.59
N PRO A 134 -4.95 -3.74 -8.23
CA PRO A 134 -3.90 -4.59 -8.78
C PRO A 134 -4.03 -4.82 -10.29
N ASN A 135 -5.22 -4.60 -10.87
CA ASN A 135 -5.45 -4.75 -12.30
C ASN A 135 -5.01 -3.52 -13.12
N HIS A 136 -4.75 -2.38 -12.49
CA HIS A 136 -4.42 -1.11 -13.14
C HIS A 136 -3.04 -0.58 -12.75
N LEU A 137 -2.16 -1.45 -12.25
CA LEU A 137 -0.81 -1.04 -11.89
C LEU A 137 0.01 -0.72 -13.14
N ALA A 138 0.64 0.45 -13.14
CA ALA A 138 1.59 0.83 -14.18
C ALA A 138 2.75 -0.18 -14.24
N THR A 139 3.14 -0.54 -15.45
CA THR A 139 4.34 -1.33 -15.74
C THR A 139 5.55 -0.41 -15.96
N GLN A 140 6.76 -0.96 -15.98
CA GLN A 140 7.95 -0.18 -16.36
C GLN A 140 7.84 0.37 -17.79
N GLN A 141 7.11 -0.31 -18.68
CA GLN A 141 6.85 0.18 -20.03
C GLN A 141 5.93 1.40 -20.02
N ASP A 142 4.90 1.41 -19.15
CA ASP A 142 4.02 2.58 -19.00
C ASP A 142 4.79 3.81 -18.50
N VAL A 143 5.71 3.61 -17.56
CA VAL A 143 6.61 4.67 -17.09
C VAL A 143 7.49 5.19 -18.21
N ALA A 144 8.12 4.31 -18.99
CA ALA A 144 8.97 4.71 -20.11
C ALA A 144 8.19 5.48 -21.18
N ILE A 145 6.96 5.05 -21.50
CA ILE A 145 6.07 5.76 -22.43
C ILE A 145 5.73 7.15 -21.89
N PHE A 146 5.42 7.27 -20.61
CA PHE A 146 5.12 8.55 -19.97
C PHE A 146 6.32 9.50 -19.98
N GLU A 147 7.50 9.02 -19.62
CA GLU A 147 8.72 9.84 -19.60
C GLU A 147 9.10 10.34 -21.00
N GLU A 148 8.98 9.49 -22.02
CA GLU A 148 9.19 9.93 -23.40
C GLU A 148 8.14 10.93 -23.87
N PHE A 149 6.87 10.74 -23.47
CA PHE A 149 5.81 11.71 -23.74
C PHE A 149 6.15 13.07 -23.12
N GLN A 150 6.52 13.10 -21.83
CA GLN A 150 6.85 14.33 -21.12
C GLN A 150 8.05 15.05 -21.76
N ALA A 151 9.13 14.31 -22.04
CA ALA A 151 10.32 14.88 -22.67
C ALA A 151 10.03 15.48 -24.07
N LEU A 152 9.16 14.83 -24.86
CA LEU A 152 8.75 15.35 -26.16
C LEU A 152 7.82 16.56 -26.01
N ASN A 153 6.90 16.52 -25.07
CA ASN A 153 5.95 17.58 -24.80
C ASN A 153 6.67 18.87 -24.39
N GLU A 154 7.55 18.78 -23.39
CA GLU A 154 8.37 19.90 -22.90
C GLU A 154 9.17 20.52 -24.04
N LYS A 155 9.83 19.70 -24.86
CA LYS A 155 10.58 20.15 -26.04
C LYS A 155 9.72 20.85 -27.11
N LEU A 156 8.43 20.50 -27.22
CA LEU A 156 7.51 21.18 -28.14
C LEU A 156 7.09 22.54 -27.57
N ILE A 157 6.82 22.61 -26.26
CA ILE A 157 6.47 23.85 -25.56
C ILE A 157 7.63 24.84 -25.61
N GLU A 158 8.87 24.38 -25.34
CA GLU A 158 10.08 25.20 -25.44
C GLU A 158 10.27 25.81 -26.83
N LYS A 159 9.74 25.17 -27.87
CA LYS A 159 9.75 25.66 -29.26
C LYS A 159 8.59 26.60 -29.59
N GLY A 160 7.79 26.98 -28.60
CA GLY A 160 6.67 27.90 -28.76
C GLY A 160 5.38 27.24 -29.26
N VAL A 161 5.26 25.90 -29.19
CA VAL A 161 3.97 25.24 -29.43
C VAL A 161 3.11 25.42 -28.18
N ASP A 162 1.86 25.87 -28.36
CA ASP A 162 0.86 25.92 -27.29
C ASP A 162 0.71 24.56 -26.58
N GLY A 163 0.47 24.56 -25.27
CA GLY A 163 0.47 23.35 -24.44
C GLY A 163 -0.50 22.27 -24.93
N GLU A 164 -1.74 22.64 -25.28
CA GLU A 164 -2.73 21.66 -25.76
C GLU A 164 -2.33 21.09 -27.13
N ALA A 165 -1.75 21.92 -28.00
CA ALA A 165 -1.24 21.49 -29.28
C ALA A 165 0.03 20.62 -29.13
N ALA A 166 0.88 20.89 -28.14
CA ALA A 166 2.04 20.09 -27.80
C ALA A 166 1.64 18.71 -27.27
N ASP A 167 0.64 18.64 -26.38
CA ASP A 167 0.08 17.39 -25.85
C ASP A 167 -0.45 16.50 -26.97
N LYS A 168 -1.29 17.04 -27.85
CA LYS A 168 -1.85 16.30 -29.00
C LYS A 168 -0.76 15.79 -29.93
N LYS A 169 0.25 16.62 -30.22
CA LYS A 169 1.38 16.24 -31.09
C LYS A 169 2.25 15.16 -30.45
N ALA A 170 2.65 15.34 -29.19
CA ALA A 170 3.44 14.37 -28.46
C ALA A 170 2.69 13.03 -28.35
N GLY A 171 1.41 13.08 -27.96
CA GLY A 171 0.54 11.90 -27.85
C GLY A 171 0.44 11.13 -29.16
N ALA A 172 0.25 11.80 -30.30
CA ALA A 172 0.20 11.14 -31.61
C ALA A 172 1.53 10.47 -32.00
N VAL A 173 2.67 11.12 -31.71
CA VAL A 173 4.00 10.56 -31.98
C VAL A 173 4.25 9.33 -31.12
N ILE A 174 3.95 9.40 -29.82
CA ILE A 174 4.13 8.31 -28.86
C ILE A 174 3.19 7.14 -29.19
N ALA A 175 1.91 7.41 -29.45
CA ALA A 175 0.95 6.38 -29.84
C ALA A 175 1.40 5.62 -31.10
N LYS A 176 1.94 6.34 -32.10
CA LYS A 176 2.51 5.71 -33.29
C LYS A 176 3.78 4.91 -32.99
N LYS A 177 4.70 5.46 -32.19
CA LYS A 177 5.98 4.80 -31.84
C LYS A 177 5.77 3.47 -31.13
N TYR A 178 4.82 3.41 -30.21
CA TYR A 178 4.55 2.24 -29.38
C TYR A 178 3.37 1.39 -29.89
N ASN A 179 2.79 1.71 -31.04
CA ASN A 179 1.63 1.03 -31.61
C ASN A 179 0.47 0.90 -30.59
N LEU A 180 0.18 2.00 -29.90
CA LEU A 180 -0.82 2.02 -28.83
C LEU A 180 -2.25 1.99 -29.41
N PRO A 181 -3.22 1.41 -28.68
CA PRO A 181 -4.64 1.49 -29.03
C PRO A 181 -5.12 2.93 -29.25
N LYS A 182 -6.12 3.12 -30.12
CA LYS A 182 -6.65 4.47 -30.44
C LYS A 182 -7.25 5.19 -29.22
N ASP A 183 -7.75 4.42 -28.28
CA ASP A 183 -8.36 4.86 -27.02
C ASP A 183 -7.36 4.92 -25.87
N TRP A 184 -6.07 4.60 -26.10
CA TRP A 184 -5.04 4.71 -25.09
C TRP A 184 -4.97 6.13 -24.50
N ARG A 185 -4.69 6.19 -23.20
CA ARG A 185 -4.56 7.43 -22.43
C ARG A 185 -3.28 7.38 -21.60
N LEU A 186 -2.72 8.55 -21.34
CA LEU A 186 -1.62 8.67 -20.39
C LEU A 186 -2.08 8.16 -19.02
N PRO A 187 -1.29 7.28 -18.37
CA PRO A 187 -1.63 6.81 -17.03
C PRO A 187 -1.60 7.96 -16.02
N ASN A 188 -2.59 8.01 -15.12
CA ASN A 188 -2.73 9.04 -14.09
C ASN A 188 -2.15 8.61 -12.72
N GLY A 189 -1.29 7.59 -12.71
CA GLY A 189 -0.80 6.95 -11.48
C GLY A 189 -1.63 5.74 -11.11
N ASN A 190 -1.26 5.03 -10.03
CA ASN A 190 -1.98 3.81 -9.65
C ASN A 190 -3.11 4.02 -8.64
N ILE A 191 -3.21 5.21 -8.02
CA ILE A 191 -4.21 5.51 -6.99
C ILE A 191 -5.14 6.61 -7.51
N ASP A 192 -6.44 6.33 -7.46
CA ASP A 192 -7.52 7.31 -7.58
C ASP A 192 -8.27 7.41 -6.25
N THR A 193 -8.06 8.51 -5.53
CA THR A 193 -8.63 8.74 -4.19
C THR A 193 -10.17 8.80 -4.19
N ASN A 194 -10.83 8.90 -5.34
CA ASN A 194 -12.29 8.92 -5.41
C ASN A 194 -12.91 7.52 -5.38
N VAL A 195 -12.14 6.48 -5.75
CA VAL A 195 -12.67 5.12 -5.93
C VAL A 195 -11.84 4.04 -5.22
N ASP A 196 -10.57 4.31 -4.91
CA ASP A 196 -9.65 3.33 -4.31
C ASP A 196 -9.65 3.34 -2.78
N GLY A 197 -10.71 3.87 -2.16
CA GLY A 197 -10.86 3.87 -0.70
C GLY A 197 -10.83 2.47 -0.11
N PHE A 198 -10.01 2.27 0.91
CA PHE A 198 -9.80 0.98 1.58
C PHE A 198 -10.11 1.08 3.08
N ASP A 199 -10.95 0.17 3.60
CA ASP A 199 -11.29 0.15 5.02
C ASP A 199 -10.23 -0.60 5.84
N ARG A 200 -9.41 0.15 6.60
CA ARG A 200 -8.44 -0.40 7.55
C ARG A 200 -9.06 -1.39 8.56
N LYS A 201 -10.32 -1.23 8.96
CA LYS A 201 -10.95 -2.13 9.95
C LYS A 201 -11.09 -3.56 9.44
N SER A 202 -11.03 -3.77 8.13
CA SER A 202 -11.07 -5.10 7.51
C SER A 202 -9.78 -5.93 7.73
N LEU A 203 -8.70 -5.32 8.24
CA LEU A 203 -7.39 -5.96 8.36
C LEU A 203 -7.05 -6.35 9.81
N ALA A 204 -6.80 -7.63 10.02
CA ALA A 204 -5.93 -8.11 11.09
C ALA A 204 -4.48 -8.13 10.56
N ILE A 205 -3.56 -7.45 11.23
CA ILE A 205 -2.19 -7.24 10.72
C ILE A 205 -1.21 -8.13 11.48
N ASP A 206 -0.40 -8.88 10.73
CA ASP A 206 0.82 -9.54 11.25
C ASP A 206 2.04 -8.68 10.92
N THR A 207 2.67 -8.12 11.95
CA THR A 207 3.84 -7.25 11.82
C THR A 207 5.17 -8.02 11.84
N ALA A 208 5.17 -9.31 12.19
CA ALA A 208 6.40 -10.08 12.37
C ALA A 208 7.30 -10.06 11.12
N PRO A 209 6.78 -10.17 9.87
CA PRO A 209 7.63 -10.13 8.69
C PRO A 209 8.27 -8.75 8.45
N ALA A 210 7.66 -7.67 8.93
CA ALA A 210 8.16 -6.30 8.76
C ALA A 210 8.98 -5.80 9.96
N GLN A 211 9.20 -6.62 10.99
CA GLN A 211 9.74 -6.17 12.28
C GLN A 211 11.10 -5.47 12.14
N GLY A 212 12.04 -6.03 11.35
CA GLY A 212 13.35 -5.41 11.13
C GLY A 212 13.28 -4.04 10.46
N SER A 213 12.31 -3.83 9.57
CA SER A 213 12.05 -2.53 8.93
C SER A 213 11.42 -1.54 9.91
N LEU A 214 10.49 -1.99 10.77
CA LEU A 214 9.88 -1.18 11.83
C LEU A 214 10.89 -0.77 12.92
N ASP A 215 11.82 -1.65 13.26
CA ASP A 215 12.92 -1.32 14.18
C ASP A 215 13.87 -0.29 13.57
N THR A 216 14.09 -0.36 12.26
CA THR A 216 14.85 0.65 11.52
C THR A 216 14.12 1.99 11.48
N LEU A 217 12.80 2.00 11.29
CA LEU A 217 11.97 3.21 11.38
C LEU A 217 12.08 3.83 12.77
N THR A 218 12.01 3.02 13.81
CA THR A 218 12.15 3.46 15.22
C THR A 218 13.44 4.23 15.41
N ARG A 219 14.58 3.63 15.02
CA ARG A 219 15.90 4.27 15.10
C ARG A 219 15.98 5.58 14.30
N CYS A 220 15.38 5.62 13.11
CA CYS A 220 15.36 6.82 12.28
C CYS A 220 14.57 7.97 12.92
N MET A 221 13.48 7.67 13.62
CA MET A 221 12.63 8.66 14.28
C MET A 221 13.16 9.09 15.65
N ASP A 222 13.74 8.18 16.43
CA ASP A 222 14.39 8.48 17.71
C ASP A 222 15.59 9.43 17.56
N GLY A 223 16.33 9.30 16.46
CA GLY A 223 17.53 10.11 16.20
C GLY A 223 17.26 11.50 15.62
N LYS A 224 16.02 11.88 15.30
CA LYS A 224 15.72 13.06 14.47
C LYS A 224 14.46 13.82 14.91
N ILE A 225 14.62 14.71 15.89
CA ILE A 225 13.91 16.00 15.87
C ILE A 225 14.74 16.91 14.96
N ILE A 226 14.62 16.79 13.64
CA ILE A 226 15.31 17.72 12.71
C ILE A 226 14.39 18.10 11.54
N ARG A 227 14.27 19.42 11.38
CA ARG A 227 13.74 20.12 10.21
C ARG A 227 14.42 19.61 8.93
N MET A 228 13.62 19.06 8.02
CA MET A 228 13.94 18.64 6.64
C MET A 228 14.52 17.23 6.42
N LEU A 229 13.89 16.58 5.42
CA LEU A 229 14.23 15.35 4.69
C LEU A 229 15.63 14.82 4.95
N THR A 230 15.71 13.68 5.65
CA THR A 230 16.95 12.93 5.74
C THR A 230 16.73 11.51 5.23
N THR A 231 17.55 11.08 4.28
CA THR A 231 17.65 9.67 3.88
C THR A 231 18.28 8.87 5.03
N CYS A 232 17.69 7.72 5.38
CA CYS A 232 18.29 6.80 6.33
C CYS A 232 19.17 5.82 5.55
N GLY A 233 20.49 6.04 5.57
CA GLY A 233 21.46 5.09 5.06
C GLY A 233 21.63 3.91 6.02
N SER A 234 21.81 2.73 5.42
CA SER A 234 22.17 1.47 6.09
C SER A 234 23.47 1.57 6.89
#